data_AF-A0A7J4JMJ1-F1
#
_entry.id   AF-A0A7J4JMJ1-F1
#
_cell.length_a   1.000
_cell.length_b   1.000
_cell.length_c   1.000
_cell.angle_alpha   90.00
_cell.angle_beta   90.00
_cell.angle_gamma   90.00
#
_symmetry.space_group_name_H-M   'P 1'
#
loop_
_entity.id
_entity.type
_entity.pdbx_description
1 polymer ?
#
loop_
_entity_poly.entity_id
_entity_poly.type
_entity_poly.pdbx_seq_one_letter_code
_entity_poly.pdbx_strand_id
1 'polypeptide(L)'
;MGENAVWTKKVRSHCPRFDVVYSNNPLVKQLFEGEGIQSKPMVSKLKDIDSTQVRKLMLSNGEWRKLLPKPVVDYLSSIKAVERMKAIAKNEEKF
;
A
#
# COMPACT_ATOMS: atom_id res chain seq x y z
N MET A 1 1.56 -19.79 16.07
CA MET A 1 0.17 -19.57 15.66
C MET A 1 -0.41 -18.43 16.48
N GLY A 2 -0.67 -17.23 15.92
CA GLY A 2 -1.32 -16.16 16.70
C GLY A 2 -1.12 -14.70 16.26
N GLU A 3 -0.10 -14.38 15.45
CA GLU A 3 0.22 -12.97 15.14
C GLU A 3 -0.90 -12.23 14.40
N ASN A 4 -1.56 -12.91 13.45
CA ASN A 4 -2.62 -12.32 12.64
C ASN A 4 -3.85 -11.91 13.47
N ALA A 5 -4.19 -12.68 14.51
CA ALA A 5 -5.34 -12.38 15.38
C ALA A 5 -5.06 -11.23 16.37
N VAL A 6 -3.78 -10.95 16.67
CA VAL A 6 -3.39 -9.82 17.53
C VAL A 6 -3.29 -8.52 16.71
N TRP A 7 -3.06 -8.63 15.41
CA TRP A 7 -2.88 -7.48 14.51
C TRP A 7 -4.09 -6.54 14.50
N THR A 8 -5.31 -7.05 14.47
CA THR A 8 -6.56 -6.25 14.52
C THR A 8 -6.63 -5.39 15.78
N LYS A 9 -6.28 -5.94 16.94
CA LYS A 9 -6.21 -5.19 18.22
C LYS A 9 -5.17 -4.08 18.17
N LYS A 10 -4.00 -4.35 17.57
CA LYS A 10 -2.95 -3.34 17.38
C LYS A 10 -3.41 -2.20 16.46
N VAL A 11 -4.13 -2.52 15.38
CA VAL A 11 -4.73 -1.49 14.52
C VAL A 11 -5.71 -0.64 15.32
N ARG A 12 -6.62 -1.25 16.10
CA ARG A 12 -7.57 -0.51 16.95
C ARG A 12 -6.89 0.38 17.98
N SER A 13 -5.75 -0.01 18.55
CA SER A 13 -5.06 0.81 19.55
C SER A 13 -4.35 2.03 18.95
N HIS A 14 -4.06 2.03 17.65
CA HIS A 14 -3.40 3.13 16.95
C HIS A 14 -4.36 4.01 16.15
N CYS A 15 -5.63 3.65 16.07
CA CYS A 15 -6.65 4.37 15.32
C CYS A 15 -7.77 4.87 16.24
N PRO A 16 -8.45 5.97 15.89
CA PRO A 16 -9.75 6.28 16.46
C PRO A 16 -10.74 5.11 16.29
N ARG A 17 -11.85 5.13 17.04
CA ARG A 17 -12.92 4.15 16.81
C ARG A 17 -13.40 4.18 15.35
N PHE A 18 -13.66 3.00 14.81
CA PHE A 18 -14.22 2.79 13.48
C PHE A 18 -15.17 1.60 13.49
N ASP A 19 -16.19 1.68 12.64
CA ASP A 19 -17.24 0.66 12.53
C ASP A 19 -17.14 -0.16 11.24
N VAL A 20 -16.38 0.34 10.25
CA VAL A 20 -16.26 -0.25 8.91
C VAL A 20 -14.81 -0.26 8.45
N VAL A 21 -14.36 -1.38 7.87
CA VAL A 21 -13.05 -1.52 7.22
C VAL A 21 -13.24 -1.73 5.72
N TYR A 22 -12.52 -0.96 4.92
CA TYR A 22 -12.46 -1.14 3.46
C TYR A 22 -11.19 -1.89 3.08
N SER A 23 -11.32 -3.07 2.49
CA SER A 23 -10.18 -3.88 2.07
C SER A 23 -10.53 -4.78 0.89
N ASN A 24 -9.55 -5.03 0.02
CA ASN A 24 -9.63 -6.07 -1.00
C ASN A 24 -8.79 -7.31 -0.65
N ASN A 25 -8.15 -7.34 0.52
CA ASN A 25 -7.40 -8.49 1.01
C ASN A 25 -8.34 -9.42 1.81
N PRO A 26 -8.56 -10.69 1.38
CA PRO A 26 -9.46 -11.62 2.06
C PRO A 26 -9.11 -11.87 3.54
N LEU A 27 -7.82 -11.98 3.87
CA LEU A 27 -7.38 -12.21 5.25
C LEU A 27 -7.77 -11.04 6.15
N VAL A 28 -7.55 -9.80 5.70
CA VAL A 28 -7.91 -8.59 6.47
C VAL A 28 -9.42 -8.54 6.73
N LYS A 29 -10.25 -8.92 5.74
CA LYS A 29 -11.70 -8.98 5.91
C LYS A 29 -12.08 -9.99 6.98
N GLN A 30 -11.59 -11.23 6.85
CA GLN A 30 -11.89 -12.31 7.80
C GLN A 30 -11.50 -11.97 9.23
N LEU A 31 -10.34 -11.33 9.42
CA LEU A 31 -9.85 -10.93 10.75
C LEU A 31 -10.77 -9.88 11.40
N PHE A 32 -11.18 -8.85 10.66
CA PHE A 32 -12.05 -7.80 11.21
C PHE A 32 -13.51 -8.24 11.38
N GLU A 33 -14.03 -9.05 10.46
CA GLU A 33 -15.37 -9.65 10.57
C GLU A 33 -15.45 -10.60 11.77
N GLY A 34 -14.38 -11.37 12.03
CA GLY A 34 -14.28 -12.22 13.22
C GLY A 34 -14.29 -11.46 14.55
N GLU A 35 -14.02 -10.15 14.52
CA GLU A 35 -14.14 -9.26 15.68
C GLU A 35 -15.36 -8.31 15.58
N GLY A 36 -16.36 -8.67 14.78
CA GLY A 36 -17.65 -7.96 14.68
C GLY A 36 -17.60 -6.62 13.95
N ILE A 37 -16.52 -6.31 13.21
CA ILE A 37 -16.42 -5.09 12.41
C ILE A 37 -16.82 -5.38 10.97
N GLN A 38 -17.67 -4.53 10.41
CA GLN A 38 -18.14 -4.69 9.04
C GLN A 38 -16.99 -4.50 8.06
N SER A 39 -16.80 -5.43 7.13
CA SER A 39 -15.88 -5.26 6.00
C SER A 39 -16.62 -4.89 4.72
N LYS A 40 -16.03 -4.03 3.89
CA LYS A 40 -16.53 -3.65 2.57
C LYS A 40 -15.41 -3.75 1.52
N PRO A 41 -15.72 -4.12 0.28
CA PRO A 41 -14.74 -4.06 -0.80
C PRO A 41 -14.34 -2.60 -1.04
N MET A 42 -13.07 -2.38 -1.34
CA MET A 42 -12.58 -1.06 -1.76
C MET A 42 -12.80 -0.91 -3.26
N VAL A 43 -13.60 0.07 -3.67
CA VAL A 43 -13.85 0.39 -5.07
C VAL A 43 -13.04 1.62 -5.45
N SER A 44 -12.07 1.46 -6.33
CA SER A 44 -11.33 2.58 -6.93
C SER A 44 -11.94 2.97 -8.27
N LYS A 45 -12.10 4.27 -8.50
CA LYS A 45 -12.43 4.81 -9.84
C LYS A 45 -11.22 4.81 -10.77
N LEU A 46 -10.01 4.71 -10.21
CA LEU A 46 -8.75 4.66 -10.94
C LEU A 46 -8.36 3.18 -11.10
N LYS A 47 -8.93 2.52 -12.11
CA LYS A 47 -8.66 1.08 -12.36
C LYS A 47 -7.26 0.83 -12.92
N ASP A 48 -6.67 1.83 -13.57
CA ASP A 48 -5.41 1.70 -14.30
C ASP A 48 -4.21 2.28 -13.54
N ILE A 49 -4.36 2.58 -12.25
CA ILE A 49 -3.27 3.08 -11.41
C ILE A 49 -3.01 2.07 -10.30
N ASP A 50 -1.96 1.28 -10.48
CA ASP A 50 -1.44 0.40 -9.45
C ASP A 50 0.02 0.73 -9.09
N SER A 51 0.40 0.38 -7.87
CA SER A 51 1.73 0.69 -7.34
C SER A 51 2.86 -0.08 -8.06
N THR A 52 2.57 -1.26 -8.63
CA THR A 52 3.52 -2.08 -9.36
C THR A 52 3.91 -1.41 -10.68
N GLN A 53 2.93 -0.90 -11.42
CA GLN A 53 3.14 -0.14 -12.66
C GLN A 53 3.91 1.16 -12.39
N VAL A 54 3.53 1.90 -11.34
CA VAL A 54 4.25 3.12 -10.93
C VAL A 54 5.71 2.81 -10.62
N ARG A 55 5.99 1.77 -9.84
CA ARG A 55 7.38 1.37 -9.51
C ARG A 55 8.15 0.89 -10.74
N LYS A 56 7.51 0.14 -11.64
CA LYS A 56 8.12 -0.30 -12.91
C LYS A 56 8.56 0.89 -13.75
N LEU A 57 7.71 1.91 -13.90
CA LEU A 57 8.04 3.14 -14.61
C LEU A 57 9.18 3.92 -13.92
N MET A 58 9.22 3.98 -12.58
CA MET A 58 10.35 4.60 -11.87
C MET A 58 11.68 3.91 -12.19
N LEU A 59 11.70 2.57 -12.22
CA LEU A 59 12.90 1.79 -12.52
C LEU A 59 13.33 1.94 -13.99
N SER A 60 12.36 1.99 -14.92
CA SER A 60 12.61 2.08 -16.36
C SER A 60 12.76 3.52 -16.90
N ASN A 61 12.89 4.53 -16.03
CA ASN A 61 12.90 5.96 -16.41
C ASN A 61 11.65 6.41 -17.20
N GLY A 62 10.49 5.78 -16.98
CA GLY A 62 9.22 6.16 -17.62
C GLY A 62 8.47 7.28 -16.90
N GLU A 63 7.30 7.63 -17.45
CA GLU A 63 6.46 8.78 -17.05
C GLU A 63 5.59 8.52 -15.80
N TRP A 64 6.18 8.05 -14.70
CA TRP A 64 5.43 7.72 -13.46
C TRP A 64 4.82 8.93 -12.75
N ARG A 65 5.40 10.13 -12.94
CA ARG A 65 4.96 11.36 -12.23
C ARG A 65 3.52 11.75 -12.55
N LYS A 66 3.03 11.44 -13.76
CA LYS A 66 1.67 11.76 -14.21
C LYS A 66 0.60 10.86 -13.58
N LEU A 67 1.01 9.73 -12.99
CA LEU A 67 0.11 8.78 -12.35
C LEU A 67 -0.17 9.12 -10.88
N LEU A 68 0.49 10.16 -10.34
CA LEU A 68 0.42 10.51 -8.93
C LEU A 68 0.06 11.99 -8.75
N PRO A 69 -0.65 12.34 -7.66
CA PRO A 69 -0.86 13.73 -7.29
C PRO A 69 0.47 14.47 -7.08
N LYS A 70 0.51 15.76 -7.45
CA LYS A 70 1.71 16.60 -7.31
C LYS A 70 2.40 16.52 -5.93
N PRO A 71 1.69 16.59 -4.79
CA PRO A 71 2.35 16.49 -3.48
C PRO A 71 3.13 15.18 -3.28
N VAL A 72 2.64 14.07 -3.85
CA VAL A 72 3.31 12.77 -3.77
C VAL A 72 4.57 12.78 -4.63
N VAL A 73 4.50 13.35 -5.84
CA VAL A 73 5.66 13.50 -6.73
C VAL A 73 6.75 14.34 -6.07
N ASP A 74 6.36 15.45 -5.45
CA ASP A 74 7.27 16.36 -4.75
C ASP A 74 7.93 15.65 -3.56
N TYR A 75 7.15 14.95 -2.74
CA TYR A 75 7.67 14.16 -1.62
C TYR A 75 8.65 13.07 -2.09
N LEU A 76 8.27 12.26 -3.07
CA LEU A 76 9.12 11.18 -3.60
C LEU A 76 10.43 11.71 -4.20
N SER A 77 10.39 12.90 -4.78
CA SER A 77 11.58 13.59 -5.29
C SER A 77 12.49 14.05 -4.14
N SER A 78 11.90 14.62 -3.07
CA SER A 78 12.67 15.09 -1.90
C SER A 78 13.44 13.98 -1.18
N ILE A 79 12.90 12.75 -1.17
CA ILE A 79 13.54 11.58 -0.55
C ILE A 79 14.40 10.76 -1.52
N LYS A 80 14.57 11.24 -2.76
CA LYS A 80 15.30 10.55 -3.83
C LYS A 80 14.82 9.10 -4.05
N ALA A 81 13.50 8.91 -4.07
CA ALA A 81 12.89 7.58 -4.08
C ALA A 81 13.32 6.71 -5.27
N VAL A 82 13.44 7.30 -6.47
CA VAL A 82 13.84 6.57 -7.70
C VAL A 82 15.26 6.02 -7.59
N GLU A 83 16.20 6.83 -7.07
CA GLU A 83 17.59 6.41 -6.86
C GLU A 83 17.64 5.24 -5.87
N ARG A 84 16.92 5.35 -4.76
CA ARG A 84 16.81 4.29 -3.75
C ARG A 84 16.25 2.99 -4.35
N MET A 85 15.18 3.07 -5.13
CA MET A 85 14.59 1.88 -5.75
C MET A 85 15.55 1.17 -6.71
N LYS A 86 16.28 1.93 -7.53
CA LYS A 86 17.29 1.34 -8.43
C LYS A 86 18.43 0.67 -7.65
N ALA A 87 18.84 1.26 -6.53
CA ALA A 87 19.86 0.67 -5.67
C ALA A 87 19.39 -0.65 -5.04
N ILE A 88 18.13 -0.74 -4.60
CA ILE A 88 17.53 -1.97 -4.06
C ILE A 88 17.44 -3.04 -5.14
N ALA A 89 16.88 -2.71 -6.31
CA ALA A 89 16.71 -3.68 -7.40
C ALA A 89 18.06 -4.29 -7.86
N LYS A 90 19.12 -3.47 -7.95
CA LYS A 90 20.47 -3.95 -8.27
C LYS A 90 21.05 -4.91 -7.23
N ASN A 91 20.62 -4.80 -5.97
CA ASN A 91 21.06 -5.70 -4.91
C ASN A 91 20.22 -6.98 -4.84
N GLU A 92 18.93 -6.95 -5.19
CA GLU A 92 18.10 -8.15 -5.28
C GLU A 92 18.53 -9.07 -6.43
N GLU A 93 19.01 -8.54 -7.55
CA GLU A 93 19.57 -9.35 -8.65
C GLU A 93 20.89 -10.08 -8.30
N LYS A 94 21.51 -9.76 -7.16
CA LYS A 94 22.76 -10.38 -6.71
C LYS A 94 22.56 -11.59 -5.78
N PHE A 95 21.31 -11.97 -5.50
CA PHE A 95 20.92 -13.14 -4.72
C PHE A 95 19.99 -14.03 -5.55
#